data_AF-A0A969PMK7-F1
#
_entry.id   AF-A0A969PMK7-F1
#
_cell.length_a   1.000
_cell.length_b   1.000
_cell.length_c   1.000
_cell.angle_alpha   90.00
_cell.angle_beta   90.00
_cell.angle_gamma   90.00
#
_symmetry.space_group_name_H-M   'P 1'
#
loop_
_entity.id
_entity.type
_entity.pdbx_description
1 polymer ?
#
loop_
_entity_poly.entity_id
_entity_poly.type
_entity_poly.pdbx_seq_one_letter_code
_entity_poly.pdbx_strand_id
1 'polypeptide(L)'
;MKSLNISLPESMRVYVEEQVASGGYGTASEYIRSLIRSDQKRQATLRLEALLLEGLDSGTATPMTEQDWASIRAKVQEKVAQRQGKSHS
;
A
#
# COMPACT_ATOMS: atom_id res chain seq x y z
N MET A 1 -8.67 20.34 -2.44
CA MET A 1 -7.35 19.73 -2.74
C MET A 1 -6.25 20.68 -2.29
N LYS A 2 -5.09 20.17 -1.90
CA LYS A 2 -3.88 21.00 -1.67
C LYS A 2 -3.09 21.07 -2.98
N SER A 3 -2.52 22.24 -3.29
CA SER A 3 -1.66 22.43 -4.46
C SER A 3 -0.24 21.91 -4.18
N LEU A 4 0.39 21.36 -5.23
CA LEU A 4 1.79 20.95 -5.23
C LEU A 4 2.46 21.66 -6.41
N ASN A 5 3.45 22.50 -6.12
CA ASN A 5 4.23 23.20 -7.14
C ASN A 5 5.53 22.43 -7.38
N ILE A 6 5.81 22.08 -8.63
CA ILE A 6 6.98 21.29 -9.03
C ILE A 6 7.64 22.01 -10.20
N SER A 7 8.96 22.20 -10.11
CA SER A 7 9.76 22.67 -11.24
C SER A 7 10.26 21.47 -12.03
N LEU A 8 10.01 21.46 -13.33
CA LEU A 8 10.44 20.40 -14.25
C LEU A 8 11.36 20.99 -15.33
N PRO A 9 12.41 20.25 -15.74
CA PRO A 9 13.16 20.57 -16.95
C PRO A 9 12.24 20.63 -18.17
N GLU A 10 12.63 21.42 -19.17
CA GLU A 10 11.88 21.61 -20.42
C GLU A 10 11.43 20.28 -21.05
N SER A 11 12.36 19.33 -21.17
CA SER A 11 12.11 18.02 -21.76
C SER A 11 11.04 17.22 -21.01
N MET A 12 11.00 17.30 -19.68
CA MET A 12 9.98 16.62 -18.88
C MET A 12 8.62 17.29 -19.01
N ARG A 13 8.57 18.61 -19.16
CA ARG A 13 7.32 19.34 -19.38
C ARG A 13 6.70 18.98 -20.72
N VAL A 14 7.49 19.02 -21.80
CA VAL A 14 7.05 18.64 -23.15
C VAL A 14 6.49 17.22 -23.14
N TYR A 15 7.19 16.28 -22.49
CA TYR A 15 6.69 14.92 -22.35
C TYR A 15 5.33 14.86 -21.62
N VAL A 16 5.15 15.59 -20.52
CA VAL A 16 3.87 15.64 -19.81
C VAL A 16 2.76 16.23 -20.69
N GLU A 17 3.06 17.28 -21.46
CA GLU A 17 2.11 17.90 -22.39
C GLU A 17 1.68 16.93 -23.49
N GLU A 18 2.61 16.15 -24.05
CA GLU A 18 2.31 15.08 -25.00
C GLU A 18 1.40 14.01 -24.37
N GLN A 19 1.70 13.57 -23.15
CA GLN A 19 0.87 12.60 -22.44
C GLN A 19 -0.54 13.11 -22.15
N VAL A 20 -0.70 14.41 -21.89
CA VAL A 20 -2.03 15.03 -21.76
C VAL A 20 -2.75 15.04 -23.12
N ALA A 21 -2.05 15.44 -24.18
CA ALA A 21 -2.63 15.53 -25.52
C ALA A 21 -3.04 14.16 -26.11
N SER A 22 -2.24 13.12 -25.90
CA SER A 22 -2.46 11.79 -26.49
C SER A 22 -3.05 10.75 -25.53
N GLY A 23 -2.85 10.93 -24.22
CA GLY A 23 -3.12 9.92 -23.20
C GLY A 23 -4.49 10.02 -22.53
N GLY A 24 -5.38 10.90 -23.00
CA GLY A 24 -6.74 11.04 -22.48
C GLY A 24 -6.82 11.73 -21.11
N TYR A 25 -5.76 12.40 -20.66
CA TYR A 25 -5.78 13.21 -19.44
C TYR A 25 -6.22 14.64 -19.76
N GLY A 26 -7.01 15.26 -18.89
CA GLY A 26 -7.46 16.64 -19.08
C GLY A 26 -6.44 17.69 -18.62
N THR A 27 -5.49 17.32 -17.75
CA THR A 27 -4.46 18.24 -17.22
C THR A 27 -3.18 17.51 -16.82
N ALA A 28 -2.06 18.23 -16.75
CA ALA A 28 -0.79 17.72 -16.18
C ALA A 28 -0.97 17.20 -14.74
N SER A 29 -1.76 17.92 -13.93
CA SER A 29 -2.08 17.50 -12.56
C SER A 29 -2.84 16.17 -12.51
N GLU A 30 -3.63 15.85 -13.53
CA GLU A 30 -4.31 14.56 -13.63
C GLU A 30 -3.36 13.43 -14.02
N TYR A 31 -2.49 13.68 -15.00
CA TYR A 31 -1.44 12.74 -15.37
C TYR A 31 -0.52 12.42 -14.18
N ILE A 32 -0.05 13.44 -13.45
CA ILE A 32 0.78 13.23 -12.26
C ILE A 32 0.04 12.42 -11.19
N ARG A 33 -1.26 12.69 -10.97
CA ARG A 33 -2.08 11.91 -10.03
C ARG A 33 -2.22 10.44 -10.47
N SER A 34 -2.33 10.16 -11.76
CA SER A 34 -2.39 8.79 -12.26
C SER A 34 -1.05 8.08 -12.05
N LEU A 35 0.08 8.75 -12.30
CA LEU A 35 1.42 8.22 -12.03
C LEU A 35 1.62 7.89 -10.55
N ILE A 36 1.20 8.77 -9.64
CA ILE A 36 1.31 8.52 -8.19
C ILE A 36 0.51 7.27 -7.80
N ARG A 37 -0.72 7.10 -8.31
CA ARG A 37 -1.53 5.90 -8.02
C ARG A 37 -0.88 4.64 -8.57
N SER A 38 -0.30 4.72 -9.77
CA SER A 38 0.43 3.60 -10.38
C SER A 38 1.66 3.23 -9.57
N ASP A 39 2.42 4.22 -9.07
CA ASP A 39 3.56 3.97 -8.18
C ASP A 39 3.10 3.36 -6.85
N GLN A 40 2.05 3.89 -6.21
CA GLN A 40 1.48 3.32 -5.00
C GLN A 40 1.07 1.84 -5.19
N LYS A 41 0.45 1.51 -6.32
CA LYS A 41 0.09 0.14 -6.66
C LYS A 41 1.33 -0.73 -6.80
N ARG A 42 2.36 -0.25 -7.51
CA ARG A 42 3.64 -0.96 -7.66
C ARG A 42 4.31 -1.21 -6.31
N GLN A 43 4.38 -0.21 -5.44
CA GLN A 43 4.95 -0.36 -4.10
C GLN A 43 4.16 -1.35 -3.24
N ALA A 44 2.83 -1.35 -3.35
CA ALA A 44 2.00 -2.33 -2.66
C ALA A 44 2.26 -3.76 -3.16
N THR A 45 2.43 -3.95 -4.47
CA THR A 45 2.80 -5.25 -5.05
C THR A 45 4.16 -5.71 -4.56
N LEU A 46 5.19 -4.86 -4.62
CA LEU A 46 6.53 -5.19 -4.14
C LEU A 46 6.54 -5.57 -2.66
N ARG A 47 5.74 -4.87 -1.84
CA ARG A 47 5.58 -5.21 -0.42
C ARG A 47 4.91 -6.57 -0.22
N LEU A 48 3.89 -6.89 -1.01
CA LEU A 48 3.24 -8.19 -0.96
C LEU A 48 4.21 -9.31 -1.35
N GLU A 49 4.97 -9.13 -2.42
CA GLU A 49 6.00 -10.08 -2.85
C GLU A 49 7.05 -10.33 -1.76
N ALA A 50 7.52 -9.27 -1.10
CA ALA A 50 8.46 -9.41 0.02
C ALA A 50 7.87 -10.24 1.18
N LEU A 51 6.60 -10.02 1.54
CA LEU A 51 5.93 -10.79 2.59
C LEU A 51 5.70 -12.26 2.18
N LEU A 52 5.45 -12.53 0.90
CA LEU A 52 5.32 -13.89 0.39
C LEU A 52 6.67 -14.63 0.46
N LEU A 53 7.76 -13.97 0.08
CA LEU A 53 9.11 -14.52 0.21
C LEU A 53 9.46 -14.79 1.68
N GLU A 54 9.19 -13.86 2.59
CA GLU A 54 9.36 -14.06 4.03
C GLU A 54 8.55 -15.29 4.52
N GLY A 55 7.32 -15.45 4.03
CA GLY A 55 6.49 -16.62 4.33
C GLY A 55 7.07 -17.93 3.82
N LEU A 56 7.63 -17.96 2.61
CA LEU A 56 8.32 -19.14 2.05
C LEU A 56 9.59 -19.49 2.84
N ASP A 57 10.32 -18.48 3.28
CA ASP A 57 11.54 -18.64 4.08
C ASP A 57 11.26 -18.93 5.57
N SER A 58 10.00 -18.80 6.01
CA SER A 58 9.60 -18.99 7.42
C SER A 58 9.62 -20.45 7.90
N GLY A 59 9.91 -21.39 6.99
CA GLY A 59 10.04 -22.81 7.28
C GLY A 59 8.92 -23.65 6.67
N THR A 60 8.83 -24.90 7.09
CA THR A 60 7.86 -25.84 6.50
C THR A 60 6.46 -25.53 6.99
N ALA A 61 5.52 -25.35 6.06
CA ALA A 61 4.12 -25.15 6.39
C ALA A 61 3.53 -26.38 7.10
N THR A 62 2.83 -26.16 8.21
CA THR A 62 2.09 -27.19 8.94
C THR A 62 0.58 -26.98 8.78
N PRO A 63 -0.24 -28.06 8.79
CA PRO A 63 -1.69 -27.92 8.80
C PRO A 63 -2.17 -27.09 9.98
N MET A 64 -3.12 -26.18 9.74
CA MET A 64 -3.72 -25.38 10.80
C MET A 64 -4.70 -26.24 11.61
N THR A 65 -4.46 -26.39 12.92
CA THR A 65 -5.29 -27.23 13.81
C THR A 65 -6.38 -26.41 14.52
N GLU A 66 -7.36 -27.09 15.12
CA GLU A 66 -8.38 -26.42 15.96
C GLU A 66 -7.76 -25.71 17.17
N GLN A 67 -6.67 -26.26 17.73
CA GLN A 67 -5.94 -25.68 18.85
C GLN A 67 -5.22 -24.40 18.44
N ASP A 68 -4.63 -24.36 17.25
CA ASP A 68 -4.03 -23.14 16.70
C ASP A 68 -5.08 -22.03 16.56
N TRP A 69 -6.24 -22.35 15.99
CA TRP A 69 -7.36 -21.42 15.87
C TRP A 69 -7.87 -20.92 17.23
N ALA A 70 -7.98 -21.81 18.23
CA ALA A 70 -8.38 -21.44 19.58
C ALA A 70 -7.36 -20.48 20.21
N SER A 71 -6.06 -20.76 20.05
CA SER A 71 -4.97 -19.91 20.53
C SER A 71 -4.98 -18.53 19.87
N ILE A 72 -5.18 -18.46 18.55
CA ILE A 72 -5.28 -17.20 17.80
C ILE A 72 -6.46 -16.36 18.32
N ARG A 73 -7.65 -16.95 18.49
CA ARG A 73 -8.83 -16.24 19.01
C ARG A 73 -8.62 -15.72 20.43
N ALA A 74 -8.03 -16.53 21.32
CA ALA A 74 -7.73 -16.12 22.68
C ALA A 74 -6.77 -14.91 22.71
N LYS A 75 -5.70 -14.94 21.91
CA LYS A 75 -4.74 -13.82 21.78
C LYS A 75 -5.39 -12.54 21.26
N VAL A 76 -6.32 -12.65 20.31
CA VAL A 76 -7.07 -11.49 19.79
C VAL A 76 -7.97 -10.90 20.88
N GLN A 77 -8.72 -11.74 21.60
CA GLN A 77 -9.59 -11.30 22.70
C GLN A 77 -8.80 -10.59 23.80
N GLU A 78 -7.64 -11.14 24.19
CA GLU A 78 -6.75 -10.51 25.17
C GLU A 78 -6.29 -9.12 24.72
N LYS A 79 -5.79 -9.00 23.47
CA LYS A 79 -5.36 -7.70 22.92
C LYS A 79 -6.50 -6.68 22.85
N VAL A 80 -7.72 -7.12 22.56
CA VAL A 80 -8.91 -6.24 22.54
C VAL A 80 -9.24 -5.77 23.96
N ALA A 81 -9.25 -6.66 24.94
CA ALA A 81 -9.49 -6.31 26.35
C ALA A 81 -8.45 -5.31 26.89
N GLN A 82 -7.15 -5.51 26.57
CA GLN A 82 -6.07 -4.59 26.94
C GLN A 82 -6.25 -3.18 26.34
N ARG A 83 -6.77 -3.07 25.11
CA ARG A 83 -7.05 -1.78 24.48
C ARG A 83 -8.26 -1.07 25.10
N GLN A 84 -9.28 -1.82 25.52
CA GLN A 84 -10.48 -1.26 26.17
C GLN A 84 -10.21 -0.79 27.60
N GLY A 85 -9.37 -1.52 28.36
CA GLY A 85 -8.93 -1.12 29.70
C GLY A 85 -8.05 0.14 29.70
N LYS A 86 -7.21 0.33 28.67
CA LYS A 86 -6.40 1.55 28.50
C LYS A 86 -7.19 2.80 28.09
N SER A 87 -8.41 2.65 27.60
CA SER A 87 -9.25 3.79 27.18
C SER A 87 -10.14 4.35 28.31
N HIS A 88 -10.14 3.71 29.48
CA HIS A 88 -10.92 4.10 30.67
C HIS A 88 -10.04 4.50 31.87
N SER A 89 -8.74 4.71 31.63
CA SER A 89 -7.77 5.28 32.58
C SER A 89 -7.14 6.52 31.95
#